data_AF-A0A8T7HS56-F1
#
_entry.id   AF-A0A8T7HS56-F1
#
_cell.length_a   1.000
_cell.length_b   1.000
_cell.length_c   1.000
_cell.angle_alpha   90.00
_cell.angle_beta   90.00
_cell.angle_gamma   90.00
#
_symmetry.space_group_name_H-M   'P 1'
#
loop_
_entity.id
_entity.type
_entity.pdbx_description
1 polymer ?
#
loop_
_entity_poly.entity_id
_entity_poly.type
_entity_poly.pdbx_seq_one_letter_code
_entity_poly.pdbx_strand_id
1 'polypeptide(L)'
;MNLEEIKAKINQIREEKEKIIPLTEWLKRQVYKRDGYKCMKCGSKDDVWIHHIDHDQTNNEMTNLISMCNRCNSKMYKVKKMGEKKGRSDKIRKTDNHLQSMTKPSYSKIRIPK
;
A
#
# COMPACT_ATOMS: atom_id res chain seq x y z
N MET A 1 -5.79 20.34 29.92
CA MET A 1 -6.92 19.66 29.26
C MET A 1 -7.37 18.51 30.11
N ASN A 2 -8.68 18.31 30.26
CA ASN A 2 -9.22 17.16 30.98
C ASN A 2 -9.20 15.89 30.10
N LEU A 3 -9.47 14.73 30.71
CA LEU A 3 -9.43 13.44 30.03
C LEU A 3 -10.39 13.34 28.84
N GLU A 4 -11.55 13.99 28.92
CA GLU A 4 -12.55 14.00 27.84
C GLU A 4 -12.10 14.90 26.68
N GLU A 5 -11.49 16.04 26.97
CA GLU A 5 -10.88 16.92 25.96
C GLU A 5 -9.72 16.23 25.23
N ILE A 6 -8.91 15.43 25.94
CA ILE A 6 -7.82 14.66 25.32
C ILE A 6 -8.38 13.59 24.38
N LYS A 7 -9.40 12.83 24.83
CA LYS A 7 -10.07 11.81 24.00
C LYS A 7 -10.71 12.43 22.75
N ALA A 8 -11.38 13.57 22.89
CA ALA A 8 -11.99 14.28 21.77
C ALA A 8 -10.95 14.69 20.72
N LYS A 9 -9.81 15.25 21.14
CA LYS A 9 -8.73 15.61 20.21
C LYS A 9 -8.12 14.39 19.50
N ILE A 10 -7.94 13.28 20.21
CA ILE A 10 -7.43 12.03 19.60
C ILE A 10 -8.41 11.52 18.53
N ASN A 11 -9.71 11.54 18.80
CA ASN A 11 -10.73 11.15 17.83
C ASN A 11 -10.75 12.08 16.62
N GLN A 12 -10.67 13.39 16.83
CA GLN A 12 -10.61 14.37 15.74
C GLN A 12 -9.39 14.15 14.83
N ILE A 13 -8.20 13.98 15.41
CA ILE A 13 -6.97 13.67 14.66
C ILE A 13 -7.12 12.37 13.87
N ARG A 14 -7.81 11.38 14.46
CA ARG A 14 -8.06 10.09 13.80
C ARG A 14 -9.01 10.25 12.61
N GLU A 15 -10.10 10.98 12.77
CA GLU A 15 -11.07 11.27 11.69
C GLU A 15 -10.42 12.04 10.53
N GLU A 16 -9.58 13.04 10.84
CA GLU A 16 -8.80 13.79 9.84
C GLU A 16 -7.82 12.89 9.07
N LYS A 17 -7.17 11.93 9.75
CA LYS A 17 -6.27 10.95 9.14
C LYS A 17 -6.98 9.84 8.36
N GLU A 18 -8.23 9.53 8.70
CA GLU A 18 -9.00 8.46 8.06
C GLU A 18 -9.73 8.91 6.78
N LYS A 19 -9.57 10.17 6.35
CA LYS A 19 -10.23 10.71 5.17
C LYS A 19 -9.61 10.20 3.86
N ILE A 20 -9.81 8.92 3.56
CA ILE A 20 -9.38 8.28 2.32
C ILE A 20 -10.23 8.84 1.16
N ILE A 21 -9.57 9.41 0.15
CA ILE A 21 -10.25 9.86 -1.07
C ILE A 21 -10.12 8.74 -2.11
N PRO A 22 -11.22 8.04 -2.45
CA PRO A 22 -11.15 6.93 -3.39
C PRO A 22 -10.76 7.41 -4.79
N LEU A 23 -9.88 6.65 -5.44
CA LEU A 23 -9.56 6.86 -6.86
C LEU A 23 -10.80 6.59 -7.73
N THR A 24 -11.14 7.54 -8.60
CA THR A 24 -12.21 7.37 -9.58
C THR A 24 -11.80 6.38 -10.66
N GLU A 25 -12.78 5.70 -11.28
CA GLU A 25 -12.51 4.76 -12.40
C GLU A 25 -11.84 5.45 -13.59
N TRP A 26 -12.21 6.70 -13.86
CA TRP A 26 -11.57 7.50 -14.90
C TRP A 26 -10.08 7.69 -14.62
N LEU A 27 -9.73 8.12 -13.40
CA LEU A 27 -8.33 8.35 -13.02
C LEU A 27 -7.52 7.06 -13.04
N LYS A 28 -8.09 5.96 -12.52
CA LYS A 28 -7.46 4.64 -12.60
C LYS A 28 -7.12 4.26 -14.04
N ARG A 29 -8.07 4.42 -14.96
CA ARG A 29 -7.87 4.13 -16.38
C ARG A 29 -6.79 5.01 -17.00
N GLN A 30 -6.72 6.29 -16.65
CA GLN A 30 -5.66 7.19 -17.14
C GLN A 30 -4.28 6.76 -16.66
N VAL A 31 -4.12 6.42 -15.38
CA VAL A 31 -2.85 5.93 -14.82
C VAL A 31 -2.42 4.63 -15.51
N TYR A 32 -3.31 3.65 -15.62
CA TYR A 32 -3.00 2.39 -16.30
C TYR A 32 -2.65 2.60 -17.78
N LYS A 33 -3.37 3.48 -18.49
CA LYS A 33 -3.09 3.79 -19.90
C LYS A 33 -1.73 4.45 -20.06
N ARG A 34 -1.41 5.44 -19.23
CA ARG A 34 -0.10 6.12 -19.20
C ARG A 34 1.03 5.13 -18.98
N ASP A 35 0.84 4.20 -18.05
CA ASP A 35 1.86 3.22 -17.67
C ASP A 35 1.91 2.00 -18.60
N GLY A 36 1.03 1.94 -19.61
CA GLY A 36 0.98 0.85 -20.59
C GLY A 36 0.52 -0.49 -20.00
N TYR A 37 -0.34 -0.45 -18.96
CA TYR A 37 -0.89 -1.62 -18.25
C TYR A 37 0.20 -2.58 -17.73
N LYS A 38 1.35 -2.02 -17.35
CA LYS A 38 2.50 -2.78 -16.82
C LYS A 38 3.05 -2.11 -15.58
N CYS A 39 3.75 -2.89 -14.78
CA CYS A 39 4.55 -2.40 -13.67
C CYS A 39 5.65 -1.47 -14.19
N MET A 40 5.66 -0.22 -13.75
CA MET A 40 6.65 0.78 -14.16
C MET A 40 8.07 0.47 -13.66
N LYS A 41 8.21 -0.44 -12.68
CA LYS A 41 9.52 -0.87 -12.14
C LYS A 41 10.14 -2.07 -12.83
N CYS A 42 9.35 -3.03 -13.31
CA CYS A 42 9.89 -4.28 -13.89
C CYS A 42 9.22 -4.74 -15.19
N GLY A 43 8.23 -4.00 -15.70
CA GLY A 43 7.54 -4.32 -16.95
C GLY A 43 6.53 -5.47 -16.90
N SER A 44 6.40 -6.18 -15.77
CA SER A 44 5.40 -7.25 -15.61
C SER A 44 3.98 -6.72 -15.79
N LYS A 45 3.13 -7.50 -16.45
CA LYS A 45 1.68 -7.24 -16.61
C LYS A 45 0.84 -7.97 -15.55
N ASP A 46 1.48 -8.77 -14.71
CA ASP A 46 0.82 -9.58 -13.69
C ASP A 46 0.71 -8.82 -12.37
N ASP A 47 -0.47 -8.90 -11.75
CA ASP A 47 -0.73 -8.39 -10.40
C ASP A 47 -0.34 -6.91 -10.22
N VAL A 48 -0.69 -6.09 -11.23
CA VAL A 48 -0.37 -4.65 -11.30
C VAL A 48 -1.49 -3.81 -10.69
N TRP A 49 -1.13 -3.00 -9.71
CA TRP A 49 -2.02 -2.11 -8.97
C TRP A 49 -1.53 -0.67 -9.04
N ILE A 50 -2.44 0.28 -8.82
CA ILE A 50 -2.06 1.69 -8.65
C ILE A 50 -1.66 1.92 -7.20
N HIS A 51 -0.52 2.60 -7.02
CA HIS A 51 0.03 2.97 -5.74
C HIS A 51 0.30 4.47 -5.69
N HIS A 52 0.12 5.06 -4.52
CA HIS A 52 0.61 6.40 -4.18
C HIS A 52 2.11 6.33 -3.87
N ILE A 53 2.91 7.21 -4.48
CA ILE A 53 4.36 7.27 -4.33
C ILE A 53 4.73 7.82 -2.95
N ASP A 54 4.01 8.84 -2.48
CA ASP A 54 4.19 9.47 -1.17
C ASP A 54 3.53 8.71 0.00
N HIS A 55 2.81 7.62 -0.29
CA HIS A 55 2.00 6.85 0.67
C HIS A 55 0.81 7.60 1.30
N ASP A 56 0.45 8.79 0.79
CA ASP A 56 -0.73 9.55 1.20
C ASP A 56 -1.94 9.22 0.30
N GLN A 57 -2.94 8.55 0.87
CA GLN A 57 -4.15 8.14 0.15
C GLN A 57 -5.12 9.29 -0.14
N THR A 58 -4.83 10.50 0.32
CA THR A 58 -5.59 11.71 0.01
C THR A 58 -5.04 12.43 -1.22
N ASN A 59 -3.78 12.18 -1.60
CA ASN A 59 -3.10 12.82 -2.71
C ASN A 59 -3.26 12.04 -4.03
N ASN A 60 -4.38 12.26 -4.72
CA ASN A 60 -4.70 11.59 -5.99
C ASN A 60 -4.12 12.29 -7.23
N GLU A 61 -3.08 13.12 -7.08
CA GLU A 61 -2.39 13.74 -8.20
C GLU A 61 -1.81 12.70 -9.15
N MET A 62 -1.98 12.89 -10.46
CA MET A 62 -1.52 11.93 -11.49
C MET A 62 -0.04 11.60 -11.34
N THR A 63 0.80 12.59 -11.00
CA THR A 63 2.24 12.43 -10.79
C THR A 63 2.59 11.63 -9.54
N ASN A 64 1.70 11.56 -8.56
CA ASN A 64 1.85 10.78 -7.33
C ASN A 64 1.34 9.33 -7.47
N LEU A 65 0.67 8.99 -8.58
CA LEU A 65 0.15 7.65 -8.83
C LEU A 65 1.07 6.86 -9.77
N ILE A 66 1.30 5.58 -9.46
CA ILE A 66 2.13 4.67 -10.28
C ILE A 66 1.54 3.26 -10.36
N SER A 67 1.55 2.65 -11.55
CA SER A 67 1.24 1.24 -11.75
C SER A 67 2.43 0.37 -11.36
N MET A 68 2.30 -0.44 -10.33
CA MET A 68 3.36 -1.32 -9.84
C MET A 68 2.82 -2.71 -9.49
N CYS A 69 3.59 -3.76 -9.79
CA CYS A 69 3.22 -5.11 -9.39
C CYS A 69 3.51 -5.37 -7.91
N ASN A 70 2.74 -6.26 -7.29
CA ASN A 70 2.87 -6.57 -5.87
C ASN A 70 4.29 -7.05 -5.47
N ARG A 71 4.98 -7.77 -6.37
CA ARG A 71 6.38 -8.19 -6.17
C ARG A 71 7.32 -7.00 -6.03
N CYS A 72 7.13 -5.96 -6.84
CA CYS A 72 7.93 -4.73 -6.80
C CYS A 72 7.57 -3.86 -5.60
N ASN A 73 6.27 -3.76 -5.28
CA ASN A 73 5.78 -3.08 -4.09
C ASN A 73 6.39 -3.69 -2.82
N SER A 74 6.34 -5.01 -2.69
CA SER A 74 6.90 -5.74 -1.54
C SER A 74 8.42 -5.56 -1.36
N LYS A 75 9.15 -5.20 -2.42
CA LYS A 75 10.60 -4.91 -2.34
C LYS A 75 10.88 -3.49 -1.84
N MET A 76 9.97 -2.54 -2.01
CA MET A 76 10.17 -1.17 -1.49
C MET A 76 10.23 -1.15 0.05
N TYR A 77 9.49 -2.04 0.71
CA TYR A 77 9.53 -2.19 2.18
C TYR A 77 10.70 -3.05 2.71
N LYS A 78 11.57 -3.59 1.82
CA LYS A 78 12.71 -4.44 2.20
C LYS A 78 14.02 -3.66 2.36
N VAL A 79 13.97 -2.41 2.80
CA VAL A 79 15.16 -1.75 3.38
C VAL A 79 15.35 -2.31 4.79
N LYS A 80 15.78 -3.57 4.88
CA LYS A 80 16.06 -4.23 6.16
C LYS A 80 17.54 -4.06 6.51
N LYS A 81 17.74 -3.33 7.61
CA LYS A 81 18.71 -3.57 8.68
C LYS A 81 19.93 -4.40 8.27
N MET A 82 21.03 -3.72 7.94
CA MET A 82 22.35 -4.30 8.12
C MET A 82 22.57 -4.46 9.63
N GLY A 83 22.69 -5.71 10.09
CA GLY A 83 23.17 -6.04 11.44
C GLY A 83 22.09 -6.48 12.42
N GLU A 84 21.68 -7.74 12.33
CA GLU A 84 21.41 -8.58 13.51
C GLU A 84 21.24 -10.04 13.05
N LYS A 85 22.34 -10.79 13.15
CA LYS A 85 22.35 -12.24 12.95
C LYS A 85 21.60 -12.87 14.12
N LYS A 86 20.50 -13.59 13.86
CA LYS A 86 20.08 -14.72 14.68
C LYS A 86 19.72 -15.87 13.74
N GLY A 87 20.57 -16.90 13.75
CA GLY A 87 20.28 -18.16 13.10
C GLY A 87 19.30 -19.00 13.93
N ARG A 88 18.43 -19.75 13.25
CA ARG A 88 18.20 -21.19 13.49
C ARG A 88 17.19 -21.74 12.48
N SER A 89 17.68 -22.75 11.76
CA SER A 89 17.03 -24.04 11.43
C SER A 89 15.77 -24.09 10.57
N ASP A 90 15.93 -24.88 9.51
CA ASP A 90 14.91 -25.45 8.65
C ASP A 90 13.79 -26.19 9.39
N LYS A 91 12.65 -26.29 8.69
CA LYS A 91 11.42 -27.08 8.94
C LYS A 91 10.44 -26.50 9.97
N ILE A 92 9.31 -26.02 9.47
CA ILE A 92 8.01 -26.72 9.51
C ILE A 92 7.02 -25.92 8.64
N ARG A 93 6.53 -26.55 7.56
CA ARG A 93 5.23 -26.18 6.97
C ARG A 93 4.18 -26.55 8.02
N LYS A 94 3.45 -25.59 8.58
CA LYS A 94 2.03 -25.71 8.94
C LYS A 94 1.54 -24.42 9.63
N THR A 95 0.45 -23.91 9.06
CA THR A 95 -0.58 -23.05 9.66
C THR A 95 -0.14 -21.66 10.14
N ASP A 96 0.02 -20.73 9.20
CA ASP A 96 0.16 -19.30 9.52
C ASP A 96 -1.20 -18.71 9.88
N ASN A 97 -1.59 -18.91 11.14
CA ASN A 97 -2.48 -18.00 11.84
C ASN A 97 -1.60 -17.08 12.69
N HIS A 98 -1.92 -15.78 12.67
CA HIS A 98 -1.42 -14.77 13.63
C HIS A 98 -0.07 -14.07 13.36
N LEU A 99 -0.04 -13.18 12.36
CA LEU A 99 0.52 -11.83 12.56
C LEU A 99 -0.12 -10.85 11.57
N GLN A 100 -1.33 -10.40 11.89
CA GLN A 100 -1.96 -9.24 11.24
C GLN A 100 -2.05 -8.12 12.27
N SER A 101 -1.00 -7.31 12.39
CA SER A 101 -1.10 -6.04 13.08
C SER A 101 -0.32 -4.98 12.31
N MET A 102 -1.11 -4.07 11.74
CA MET A 102 -0.77 -2.71 11.34
C MET A 102 -0.06 -2.54 9.97
N THR A 103 -0.72 -1.72 9.15
CA THR A 103 -0.33 -1.16 7.83
C THR A 103 -0.27 -2.10 6.62
N LYS A 104 -1.40 -2.77 6.32
CA LYS A 104 -1.63 -3.29 4.95
C LYS A 104 -2.16 -2.14 4.06
N PRO A 105 -1.54 -1.83 2.91
CA PRO A 105 -2.13 -0.91 1.94
C PRO A 105 -3.49 -1.43 1.48
N SER A 106 -4.49 -0.55 1.47
CA SER A 106 -5.83 -0.85 0.95
C SER A 106 -5.76 -0.91 -0.58
N TYR A 107 -5.62 -2.11 -1.13
CA TYR A 107 -5.61 -2.31 -2.58
C TYR A 107 -7.01 -2.05 -3.14
N SER A 108 -7.13 -1.11 -4.08
CA SER A 108 -8.34 -0.99 -4.90
C SER A 108 -8.41 -2.16 -5.87
N LYS A 109 -9.16 -3.21 -5.48
CA LYS A 109 -9.33 -4.46 -6.25
C LYS A 109 -10.12 -4.23 -7.54
N ILE A 110 -9.46 -3.83 -8.62
CA ILE A 110 -9.97 -3.91 -9.98
C ILE A 110 -9.07 -4.80 -10.83
N ARG A 111 -9.62 -5.93 -11.27
CA ARG A 111 -8.98 -6.86 -12.20
C ARG A 111 -9.04 -6.23 -13.60
N ILE A 112 -7.90 -6.02 -14.25
CA ILE A 112 -7.85 -5.51 -15.63
C ILE A 112 -8.58 -6.53 -16.53
N PRO A 113 -9.63 -6.12 -17.29
CA PRO A 113 -10.20 -6.99 -18.31
C PRO A 113 -9.17 -7.18 -19.44
N LYS A 114 -9.03 -8.44 -19.89
CA LYS A 114 -8.18 -8.82 -21.02
C LYS A 114 -8.70 -8.22 -22.32
#